data_AF-A0A258BFU3-F1
#
_entry.id   AF-A0A258BFU3-F1
#
_cell.length_a   1.000
_cell.length_b   1.000
_cell.length_c   1.000
_cell.angle_alpha   90.00
_cell.angle_beta   90.00
_cell.angle_gamma   90.00
#
_symmetry.space_group_name_H-M   'P 1'
#
loop_
_entity.id
_entity.type
_entity.pdbx_description
1 polymer ?
#
loop_
_entity_poly.entity_id
_entity_poly.type
_entity_poly.pdbx_seq_one_letter_code
_entity_poly.pdbx_strand_id
1 'polypeptide(L)' 'MEPPGLLLAAFFGFDDDATDRWSVSRHPVMQRLMAQAQVIDMDEARVSCGGWFVAEEAADIAAALETSR' A
#
# COMPACT_ATOMS: atom_id res chain seq x y z
N MET A 1 7.30 -16.47 -11.76
CA MET A 1 6.49 -16.02 -10.62
C MET A 1 5.52 -15.00 -11.19
N GLU A 2 4.23 -15.28 -11.14
CA GLU A 2 3.20 -14.34 -11.56
C GLU A 2 3.16 -13.12 -10.61
N PRO A 3 3.04 -11.89 -11.14
CA PRO A 3 2.95 -10.71 -10.29
C PRO A 3 1.62 -10.72 -9.52
N PRO A 4 1.59 -10.20 -8.28
CA PRO A 4 0.34 -10.10 -7.52
C PRO A 4 -0.63 -9.14 -8.23
N GLY A 5 -1.92 -9.47 -8.22
CA GLY A 5 -2.95 -8.60 -8.79
C GLY A 5 -3.31 -7.39 -7.93
N LEU A 6 -2.95 -7.41 -6.64
CA LEU A 6 -3.23 -6.37 -5.66
C LEU A 6 -2.03 -6.19 -4.72
N LEU A 7 -1.61 -4.95 -4.50
CA LEU A 7 -0.69 -4.54 -3.44
C LEU A 7 -1.41 -3.60 -2.47
N LEU A 8 -1.27 -3.89 -1.18
CA LEU A 8 -1.68 -3.02 -0.09
C LEU A 8 -0.43 -2.32 0.46
N ALA A 9 -0.38 -0.99 0.37
CA ALA A 9 0.84 -0.21 0.51
C ALA A 9 0.74 0.75 1.70
N ALA A 10 1.01 0.25 2.91
CA ALA A 10 0.89 1.03 4.15
C ALA A 10 2.11 1.88 4.51
N PHE A 11 3.32 1.48 4.10
CA PHE A 11 4.58 2.17 4.42
C PHE A 11 5.29 2.66 3.16
N PHE A 12 4.51 2.99 2.13
CA PHE A 12 5.01 3.38 0.81
C PHE A 12 4.80 4.88 0.51
N GLY A 13 4.01 5.56 1.34
CA GLY A 13 3.74 6.99 1.24
C GLY A 13 4.96 7.81 1.65
N PHE A 14 5.30 8.80 0.83
CA PHE A 14 6.34 9.76 1.13
C PHE A 14 5.75 11.16 1.08
N ASP A 15 5.76 11.81 2.23
CA ASP A 15 6.23 13.18 2.28
C ASP A 15 7.73 13.16 1.89
N ASP A 16 8.15 14.03 0.98
CA ASP A 16 9.48 14.06 0.35
C ASP A 16 10.66 13.99 1.37
N ASP A 17 10.41 14.31 2.64
CA ASP A 17 11.41 14.49 3.69
C ASP A 17 11.85 13.19 4.41
N ALA A 18 11.06 12.10 4.37
CA ALA A 18 11.31 10.90 5.17
C ALA A 18 11.65 9.62 4.37
N THR A 19 11.86 9.73 3.05
CA THR A 19 12.27 8.58 2.25
C THR A 19 13.77 8.36 2.25
N ASP A 20 14.25 7.53 3.18
CA ASP A 20 15.59 6.96 3.05
C ASP A 20 15.68 6.16 1.71
N ARG A 21 16.85 6.20 1.07
CA ARG A 21 17.21 5.40 -0.11
C ARG A 21 17.00 3.89 0.08
N TRP A 22 16.76 3.45 1.32
CA TRP A 22 16.51 2.06 1.71
C TRP A 22 15.03 1.67 1.69
N SER A 23 14.11 2.58 1.33
CA SER A 23 12.72 2.17 1.23
C SER A 23 12.50 1.14 0.11
N VAL A 24 11.77 0.08 0.47
CA VAL A 24 11.34 -1.01 -0.41
C VAL A 24 10.60 -0.47 -1.65
N SER A 25 9.92 0.67 -1.55
CA SER A 25 9.22 1.35 -2.66
C SER A 25 10.14 1.78 -3.80
N ARG A 26 11.41 2.10 -3.51
CA ARG A 26 12.41 2.49 -4.52
C ARG A 26 13.14 1.30 -5.15
N HIS A 27 12.91 0.08 -4.64
CA HIS A 27 13.56 -1.10 -5.18
C HIS A 27 13.03 -1.40 -6.61
N PRO A 28 13.88 -1.61 -7.63
CA PRO A 28 13.44 -1.76 -9.03
C PRO A 28 12.46 -2.91 -9.26
N VAL A 29 12.56 -3.98 -8.45
CA VAL A 29 11.59 -5.09 -8.51
C VAL A 29 10.24 -4.63 -7.97
N MET A 30 10.20 -3.86 -6.89
CA MET A 30 8.94 -3.39 -6.31
C MET A 30 8.25 -2.39 -7.22
N GLN A 31 8.99 -1.47 -7.83
CA GLN A 31 8.43 -0.54 -8.82
C GLN A 31 7.79 -1.27 -10.01
N ARG A 32 8.41 -2.36 -10.48
CA ARG A 32 7.83 -3.19 -11.55
C ARG A 32 6.56 -3.91 -11.12
N LEU A 33 6.52 -4.38 -9.88
CA LEU A 33 5.33 -5.06 -9.32
C LEU A 33 4.18 -4.07 -9.11
N MET A 34 4.47 -2.90 -8.53
CA MET A 34 3.49 -1.82 -8.36
C MET A 34 2.95 -1.31 -9.70
N ALA A 35 3.77 -1.27 -10.75
CA ALA A 35 3.32 -0.88 -12.09
C ALA A 35 2.40 -1.92 -12.76
N GLN A 36 2.37 -3.16 -12.25
CA GLN A 36 1.62 -4.28 -12.83
C GLN A 36 0.41 -4.69 -11.98
N ALA A 37 0.29 -4.15 -10.78
CA ALA A 37 -0.76 -4.48 -9.83
C ALA A 37 -1.63 -3.27 -9.55
N GLN A 38 -2.86 -3.51 -9.10
CA GLN A 38 -3.61 -2.48 -8.43
C GLN A 38 -2.94 -2.18 -7.08
N VAL A 39 -2.62 -0.91 -6.81
CA VAL A 39 -2.02 -0.50 -5.54
C VAL A 39 -3.05 0.30 -4.75
N ILE A 40 -3.36 -0.14 -3.54
CA ILE A 40 -4.18 0.60 -2.56
C ILE A 40 -3.23 1.11 -1.49
N ASP A 41 -3.14 2.43 -1.37
CA ASP A 41 -2.40 3.09 -0.29
C ASP A 41 -3.17 2.93 1.02
N MET A 42 -2.46 2.63 2.10
CA MET A 42 -3.05 2.45 3.43
C MET A 42 -2.41 3.43 4.41
N ASP A 43 -3.18 3.81 5.42
CA ASP A 43 -2.66 4.67 6.48
C ASP A 43 -1.76 3.88 7.43
N GLU A 44 -0.48 4.24 7.45
CA GLU A 44 0.56 3.66 8.30
C GLU A 44 0.20 3.63 9.79
N ALA A 45 -0.48 4.66 10.30
CA ALA A 45 -0.88 4.75 11.69
C ALA A 45 -2.00 3.76 12.02
N ARG A 46 -2.84 3.42 11.02
CA ARG A 46 -3.95 2.48 11.18
C ARG A 46 -3.50 1.02 11.06
N VAL A 47 -2.49 0.75 10.24
CA VAL A 47 -1.91 -0.60 10.11
C VAL A 47 -0.97 -0.96 11.26
N SER A 48 -0.19 0.00 11.77
CA SER A 48 0.75 -0.24 12.88
C SER A 48 0.08 -0.47 14.23
N CYS A 49 -1.12 0.08 14.45
CA CYS A 49 -1.93 -0.10 15.65
C CYS A 49 -3.17 -0.99 15.40
N GLY A 50 -2.97 -2.15 14.76
CA GLY A 50 -4.00 -3.02 14.18
C GLY A 50 -5.14 -3.55 15.08
N GLY A 51 -5.25 -3.09 16.33
CA GLY A 51 -6.39 -3.37 17.20
C GLY A 51 -7.56 -2.39 17.04
N TRP A 52 -7.29 -1.10 16.86
CA TRP A 52 -8.36 -0.08 16.95
C TRP A 52 -8.99 0.28 15.60
N PHE A 53 -8.20 0.27 14.52
CA PHE A 53 -8.61 0.81 13.21
C PHE A 53 -8.81 -0.25 12.12
N VAL A 54 -8.77 -1.54 12.49
CA VAL A 54 -8.82 -2.64 11.51
C VAL A 54 -10.15 -2.69 10.75
N ALA A 55 -11.26 -2.34 11.40
CA ALA A 55 -12.57 -2.36 10.76
C ALA A 55 -12.71 -1.21 9.76
N GLU A 56 -12.30 -0.01 10.15
CA GLU A 56 -12.29 1.13 9.25
C GLU A 56 -11.34 0.90 8.06
N GLU A 57 -10.13 0.34 8.29
CA GLU A 57 -9.19 0.05 7.19
C GLU A 57 -9.76 -0.99 6.21
N ALA A 58 -10.44 -2.01 6.72
CA ALA A 58 -11.11 -2.99 5.87
C ALA A 58 -12.24 -2.36 5.03
N ALA A 59 -12.97 -1.40 5.59
CA ALA A 59 -14.00 -0.66 4.86
C ALA A 59 -13.42 0.22 3.76
N ASP A 60 -12.31 0.92 4.03
CA ASP A 60 -11.63 1.76 3.04
C ASP A 60 -11.06 0.93 1.89
N ILE A 61 -10.45 -0.23 2.19
CA ILE A 61 -9.98 -1.18 1.16
C ILE A 61 -11.16 -1.67 0.31
N ALA A 62 -12.29 -2.02 0.92
CA ALA A 62 -13.46 -2.49 0.19
C ALA A 62 -13.98 -1.41 -0.78
N ALA A 63 -14.12 -0.17 -0.31
CA ALA A 63 -14.55 0.96 -1.14
C ALA A 63 -13.57 1.24 -2.30
N ALA A 64 -12.26 1.13 -2.06
CA ALA A 64 -11.25 1.28 -3.10
C ALA A 64 -11.34 0.19 -4.17
N LEU A 65 -11.58 -1.07 -3.77
CA LEU A 65 -11.75 -2.19 -4.71
C LEU A 65 -13.02 -2.08 -5.56
N GLU A 66 -14.08 -1.48 -5.02
CA GLU A 66 -15.31 -1.21 -5.76
C GLU A 66 -15.14 -0.10 -6.81
N THR A 67 -14.34 0.92 -6.50
CA THR A 67 -14.06 2.05 -7.41
C THR A 67 -13.24 1.64 -8.64
N SER A 68 -12.38 0.63 -8.49
CA SER A 68 -11.52 0.13 -9.56
C SER A 68 -12.16 -0.91 -10.48
N ARG A 69 -13.42 -1.28 -10.25
CA ARG A 69 -14.19 -2.23 -11.07
C ARG A 69 -14.99 -1.52 -12.17
#